data_AF-A0A1I7EA49-F1
#
_entry.id   AF-A0A1I7EA49-F1
#
_cell.length_a   1.000
_cell.length_b   1.000
_cell.length_c   1.000
_cell.angle_alpha   90.00
_cell.angle_beta   90.00
_cell.angle_gamma   90.00
#
_symmetry.space_group_name_H-M   'P 1'
#
loop_
_entity.id
_entity.type
_entity.pdbx_description
1 polymer ?
#
loop_
_entity_poly.entity_id
_entity_poly.type
_entity_poly.pdbx_seq_one_letter_code
_entity_poly.pdbx_strand_id
1 'polypeptide(L)'
;MKLNLTLRLSGTLLALQAFCGAGFAADLVVGMPNWPSGQASANIIKYGIEKKLGLDVEVREMGTLSIFAGLDTGEVDVHTEVWLPNLDSVVKRYVDDRKTVELSPKGVAATQGICTTRETVDKHGIKDISDLNDPRKTSVLDTDGDGQGEIWIGAETWSSTTIERIRAESYGYSKTVKLLEMPEEVAMAAVDAAAATDEPIVFYCYSPHHVFDLHDIVRLTEPEHDDAKWKIVLPSDDPAGWLSKSSAAVAWPPSQFHIAFATKTAERLPKVASFLSNIDFTPKEITEMSYALEVERQDPAAFAKQWVASHGDRLDTWSK
;
A
#
# COMPACT_ATOMS: atom_id res chain seq x y z
N MET A 1 -83.09 20.69 -23.18
CA MET A 1 -82.42 20.58 -24.50
C MET A 1 -80.92 20.52 -24.23
N LYS A 2 -80.23 19.48 -24.73
CA LYS A 2 -78.89 19.03 -24.27
C LYS A 2 -77.81 20.11 -24.41
N LEU A 3 -77.00 20.29 -23.36
CA LEU A 3 -75.80 21.14 -23.35
C LEU A 3 -74.59 20.28 -23.79
N ASN A 4 -73.95 20.66 -24.89
CA ASN A 4 -72.78 19.97 -25.43
C ASN A 4 -71.50 20.39 -24.69
N LEU A 5 -70.77 19.40 -24.18
CA LEU A 5 -69.41 19.53 -23.68
C LEU A 5 -68.45 19.32 -24.86
N THR A 6 -67.55 20.25 -25.13
CA THR A 6 -66.45 20.04 -26.08
C THR A 6 -65.15 20.52 -25.44
N LEU A 7 -64.40 19.55 -24.93
CA LEU A 7 -63.08 19.71 -24.33
C LEU A 7 -62.04 19.79 -25.47
N ARG A 8 -61.30 20.90 -25.58
CA ARG A 8 -60.11 21.00 -26.44
C ARG A 8 -58.86 20.88 -25.58
N LEU A 9 -58.19 19.74 -25.65
CA LEU A 9 -56.82 19.57 -25.15
C LEU A 9 -55.85 20.26 -26.13
N SER A 10 -55.09 21.25 -25.65
CA SER A 10 -53.93 21.78 -26.36
C SER A 10 -52.69 21.04 -25.86
N GLY A 11 -52.08 20.22 -26.73
CA GLY A 11 -50.81 19.54 -26.45
C GLY A 11 -49.64 20.47 -26.75
N THR A 12 -48.77 20.67 -25.76
CA THR A 12 -47.44 21.29 -25.97
C THR A 12 -46.41 20.19 -25.74
N LEU A 13 -45.73 19.76 -26.80
CA LEU A 13 -44.69 18.74 -26.77
C LEU A 13 -43.35 19.46 -26.54
N LEU A 14 -42.79 19.36 -25.33
CA LEU A 14 -41.45 19.86 -25.02
C LEU A 14 -40.44 18.75 -25.35
N ALA A 15 -39.67 18.94 -26.42
CA ALA A 15 -38.60 18.03 -26.80
C ALA A 15 -37.37 18.28 -25.89
N LEU A 16 -37.12 17.36 -24.96
CA LEU A 16 -35.90 17.35 -24.15
C LEU A 16 -34.77 16.75 -25.00
N GLN A 17 -33.86 17.58 -25.50
CA GLN A 17 -32.61 17.10 -26.09
C GLN A 17 -31.65 16.70 -24.97
N ALA A 18 -31.47 15.40 -24.77
CA ALA A 18 -30.42 14.86 -23.93
C ALA A 18 -29.07 15.05 -24.63
N PHE A 19 -28.25 15.97 -24.11
CA PHE A 19 -26.81 15.99 -24.39
C PHE A 19 -26.19 14.77 -23.68
N CYS A 20 -26.00 13.66 -24.42
CA CYS A 20 -25.02 12.66 -24.01
C CYS A 20 -23.63 13.26 -24.22
N GLY A 21 -23.04 13.81 -23.16
CA GLY A 21 -21.59 13.96 -23.11
C GLY A 21 -21.00 12.56 -23.08
N ALA A 22 -20.33 12.15 -24.16
CA ALA A 22 -19.44 11.00 -24.12
C ALA A 22 -18.28 11.38 -23.19
N GLY A 23 -18.40 11.03 -21.91
CA GLY A 23 -17.22 10.91 -21.06
C GLY A 23 -16.39 9.80 -21.66
N PHE A 24 -15.27 10.13 -22.30
CA PHE A 24 -14.30 9.12 -22.70
C PHE A 24 -13.83 8.43 -21.42
N ALA A 25 -14.04 7.12 -21.33
CA ALA A 25 -13.42 6.32 -20.28
C ALA A 25 -11.90 6.37 -20.49
N ALA A 26 -11.12 6.46 -19.41
CA ALA A 26 -9.66 6.45 -19.49
C ALA A 26 -9.16 5.20 -20.23
N ASP A 27 -8.05 5.31 -20.94
CA ASP A 27 -7.45 4.20 -21.68
C ASP A 27 -6.86 3.13 -20.73
N LEU A 28 -6.49 3.55 -19.53
CA LEU A 28 -5.79 2.74 -18.53
C LEU A 28 -6.17 3.16 -17.09
N VAL A 29 -6.27 2.20 -16.18
CA VAL A 29 -6.50 2.42 -14.74
C VAL A 29 -5.33 1.90 -13.92
N VAL A 30 -4.69 2.78 -13.15
CA VAL A 30 -3.66 2.43 -12.17
C VAL A 30 -4.29 2.32 -10.78
N GLY A 31 -4.21 1.15 -10.18
CA GLY A 31 -4.53 0.93 -8.77
C GLY A 31 -3.42 1.50 -7.89
N MET A 32 -3.77 2.47 -7.05
CA MET A 32 -2.87 3.20 -6.17
C MET A 32 -3.08 2.74 -4.72
N PRO A 33 -2.07 2.10 -4.10
CA PRO A 33 -2.07 1.86 -2.68
C PRO A 33 -1.97 3.17 -1.90
N ASN A 34 -2.40 3.16 -0.65
CA ASN A 34 -2.53 4.36 0.18
C ASN A 34 -1.24 4.77 0.92
N TRP A 35 -0.14 4.03 0.83
CA TRP A 35 1.14 4.45 1.38
C TRP A 35 1.89 5.42 0.45
N PRO A 36 2.76 6.31 0.97
CA PRO A 36 3.32 7.44 0.22
C PRO A 36 4.05 7.05 -1.07
N SER A 37 4.95 6.07 -1.03
CA SER A 37 5.67 5.65 -2.23
C SER A 37 4.75 5.03 -3.28
N GLY A 38 3.69 4.32 -2.85
CA GLY A 38 2.67 3.77 -3.73
C GLY A 38 1.91 4.86 -4.47
N GLN A 39 1.60 5.96 -3.78
CA GLN A 39 0.97 7.15 -4.35
C GLN A 39 1.89 7.86 -5.36
N ALA A 40 3.16 8.07 -5.01
CA ALA A 40 4.14 8.66 -5.91
C ALA A 40 4.36 7.80 -7.16
N SER A 41 4.58 6.49 -6.99
CA SER A 41 4.77 5.52 -8.07
C SER A 41 3.58 5.48 -9.02
N ALA A 42 2.35 5.49 -8.50
CA ALA A 42 1.13 5.51 -9.31
C ALA A 42 1.05 6.74 -10.21
N ASN A 43 1.34 7.91 -9.64
CA ASN A 43 1.31 9.16 -10.39
C ASN A 43 2.49 9.27 -11.37
N ILE A 44 3.69 8.78 -11.03
CA ILE A 44 4.82 8.71 -11.96
C ILE A 44 4.48 7.81 -13.16
N ILE A 45 3.87 6.65 -12.92
CA ILE A 45 3.43 5.74 -13.97
C ILE A 45 2.38 6.42 -14.87
N LYS A 46 1.36 7.05 -14.27
CA LYS A 46 0.34 7.83 -15.00
C LYS A 46 0.97 8.86 -15.93
N TYR A 47 1.73 9.81 -15.38
CA TYR A 47 2.27 10.91 -16.17
C TYR A 47 3.38 10.46 -17.13
N GLY A 48 4.11 9.39 -16.79
CA GLY A 48 5.10 8.77 -17.68
C GLY A 48 4.46 8.18 -18.93
N ILE A 49 3.38 7.39 -18.75
CA ILE A 49 2.60 6.80 -19.84
C ILE A 49 1.92 7.89 -20.68
N GLU A 50 1.26 8.87 -20.05
CA GLU A 50 0.65 10.00 -20.75
C GLU A 50 1.66 10.73 -21.63
N LYS A 51 2.85 11.03 -21.08
CA LYS A 51 3.89 11.78 -21.79
C LYS A 51 4.52 10.99 -22.94
N LYS A 52 4.78 9.69 -22.76
CA LYS A 52 5.53 8.89 -23.75
C LYS A 52 4.64 8.13 -24.73
N LEU A 53 3.45 7.75 -24.31
CA LEU A 53 2.55 6.89 -25.08
C LEU A 53 1.24 7.60 -25.48
N GLY A 54 0.93 8.77 -24.91
CA GLY A 54 -0.21 9.59 -25.31
C GLY A 54 -1.57 8.99 -24.93
N LEU A 55 -1.61 8.13 -23.91
CA LEU A 55 -2.82 7.49 -23.38
C LEU A 55 -3.37 8.27 -22.19
N ASP A 56 -4.69 8.31 -22.03
CA ASP A 56 -5.33 8.85 -20.83
C ASP A 56 -5.30 7.80 -19.70
N VAL A 57 -4.77 8.16 -18.53
CA VAL A 57 -4.57 7.22 -17.42
C VAL A 57 -5.30 7.69 -16.18
N GLU A 58 -6.21 6.88 -15.65
CA GLU A 58 -6.85 7.15 -14.36
C GLU A 58 -6.03 6.54 -13.22
N VAL A 59 -5.96 7.22 -12.08
CA VAL A 59 -5.40 6.68 -10.84
C VAL A 59 -6.53 6.54 -9.83
N ARG A 60 -6.70 5.34 -9.26
CA ARG A 60 -7.73 5.05 -8.26
C ARG A 60 -7.10 4.51 -6.99
N GLU A 61 -7.35 5.16 -5.87
CA GLU A 61 -6.95 4.63 -4.57
C GLU A 61 -7.76 3.37 -4.25
N MET A 62 -7.07 2.26 -3.98
CA MET A 62 -7.70 0.95 -3.76
C MET A 62 -6.81 0.08 -2.86
N GLY A 63 -7.43 -0.79 -2.06
CA GLY A 63 -6.70 -1.82 -1.31
C GLY A 63 -6.11 -2.88 -2.24
N THR A 64 -4.93 -3.42 -1.89
CA THR A 64 -4.18 -4.38 -2.71
C THR A 64 -4.99 -5.57 -3.22
N LEU A 65 -5.83 -6.19 -2.37
CA LEU A 65 -6.65 -7.34 -2.80
C LEU A 65 -7.71 -6.94 -3.84
N SER A 66 -8.27 -5.74 -3.72
CA SER A 66 -9.20 -5.18 -4.71
C SER A 66 -8.48 -4.85 -6.02
N ILE A 67 -7.24 -4.36 -5.96
CA ILE A 67 -6.41 -4.14 -7.14
C ILE A 67 -6.18 -5.47 -7.88
N PHE A 68 -5.78 -6.55 -7.18
CA PHE A 68 -5.59 -7.86 -7.80
C PHE A 68 -6.87 -8.43 -8.43
N ALA A 69 -8.02 -8.28 -7.77
CA ALA A 69 -9.31 -8.65 -8.35
C ALA A 69 -9.61 -7.85 -9.62
N GLY A 70 -9.27 -6.56 -9.65
CA GLY A 70 -9.41 -5.70 -10.82
C GLY A 70 -8.44 -6.07 -11.96
N LEU A 71 -7.19 -6.42 -11.65
CA LEU A 71 -6.22 -6.90 -12.64
C LEU A 71 -6.72 -8.18 -13.32
N ASP A 72 -7.27 -9.10 -12.54
CA ASP A 72 -7.80 -10.37 -13.03
C ASP A 72 -8.96 -10.21 -14.03
N THR A 73 -9.84 -9.24 -13.78
CA THR A 73 -10.95 -8.93 -14.68
C THR A 73 -10.54 -8.01 -15.83
N GLY A 74 -9.46 -7.24 -15.67
CA GLY A 74 -9.03 -6.16 -16.56
C GLY A 74 -9.73 -4.83 -16.31
N GLU A 75 -10.37 -4.66 -15.16
CA GLU A 75 -10.94 -3.37 -14.70
C GLU A 75 -9.85 -2.43 -14.17
N VAL A 76 -8.78 -3.01 -13.62
CA VAL A 76 -7.54 -2.31 -13.26
C VAL A 76 -6.45 -2.86 -14.16
N ASP A 77 -5.57 -1.99 -14.63
CA ASP A 77 -4.49 -2.37 -15.54
C ASP A 77 -3.15 -2.54 -14.83
N VAL A 78 -2.90 -1.79 -13.74
CA VAL A 78 -1.60 -1.73 -13.07
C VAL A 78 -1.74 -1.71 -11.54
N HIS A 79 -0.90 -2.48 -10.85
CA HIS A 79 -0.59 -2.32 -9.43
C HIS A 79 0.86 -1.88 -9.29
N THR A 80 1.09 -0.79 -8.56
CA THR A 80 2.41 -0.15 -8.52
C THR A 80 3.44 -0.84 -7.63
N GLU A 81 3.01 -1.45 -6.53
CA GLU A 81 3.90 -2.08 -5.57
C GLU A 81 3.27 -3.35 -4.97
N VAL A 82 3.61 -4.50 -5.55
CA VAL A 82 3.27 -5.83 -5.03
C VAL A 82 4.38 -6.28 -4.08
N TRP A 83 4.14 -6.09 -2.79
CA TRP A 83 5.06 -6.46 -1.72
C TRP A 83 5.10 -7.98 -1.49
N LEU A 84 6.28 -8.56 -1.65
CA LEU A 84 6.57 -9.97 -1.42
C LEU A 84 7.45 -10.14 -0.18
N PRO A 85 7.22 -11.21 0.61
CA PRO A 85 6.30 -12.33 0.34
C PRO A 85 4.86 -12.13 0.87
N ASN A 86 4.48 -10.92 1.27
CA ASN A 86 3.17 -10.63 1.87
C ASN A 86 1.99 -11.07 0.98
N LEU A 87 2.21 -11.16 -0.32
CA LEU A 87 1.22 -11.47 -1.34
C LEU A 87 1.51 -12.78 -2.10
N ASP A 88 2.34 -13.68 -1.56
CA ASP A 88 2.73 -14.93 -2.25
C ASP A 88 1.52 -15.77 -2.68
N SER A 89 0.52 -15.96 -1.81
CA SER A 89 -0.67 -16.75 -2.17
C SER A 89 -1.51 -16.07 -3.26
N VAL A 90 -1.51 -14.74 -3.27
CA VAL A 90 -2.19 -13.90 -4.28
C VAL A 90 -1.45 -13.98 -5.61
N VAL A 91 -0.12 -13.82 -5.61
CA VAL A 91 0.72 -13.98 -6.80
C VAL A 91 0.60 -15.39 -7.37
N LYS A 92 0.70 -16.43 -6.55
CA LYS A 92 0.49 -17.81 -7.01
C LYS A 92 -0.86 -17.96 -7.71
N ARG A 93 -1.94 -17.44 -7.11
CA ARG A 93 -3.28 -17.54 -7.69
C ARG A 93 -3.40 -16.83 -9.03
N TYR A 94 -2.97 -15.58 -9.12
CA TYR A 94 -3.25 -14.73 -10.28
C TYR A 94 -2.18 -14.78 -11.38
N VAL A 95 -0.91 -14.96 -10.99
CA VAL A 95 0.24 -15.00 -11.90
C VAL A 95 0.51 -16.42 -12.37
N ASP A 96 0.64 -17.39 -11.45
CA ASP A 96 1.06 -18.75 -11.83
C ASP A 96 -0.12 -19.61 -12.31
N ASP A 97 -1.18 -19.66 -11.51
CA ASP A 97 -2.30 -20.58 -11.73
C ASP A 97 -3.26 -20.04 -12.80
N ARG A 98 -3.71 -18.78 -12.65
CA ARG A 98 -4.67 -18.16 -13.57
C ARG A 98 -4.03 -17.42 -14.74
N LYS A 99 -2.80 -16.95 -14.60
CA LYS A 99 -2.04 -16.21 -15.63
C LYS A 99 -2.76 -14.97 -16.15
N THR A 100 -3.53 -14.33 -15.28
CA THR A 100 -4.27 -13.08 -15.59
C THR A 100 -3.50 -11.84 -15.17
N VAL A 101 -2.40 -12.01 -14.43
CA VAL A 101 -1.52 -10.95 -13.96
C VAL A 101 -0.07 -11.30 -14.32
N GLU A 102 0.70 -10.29 -14.72
CA GLU A 102 2.13 -10.37 -14.94
C GLU A 102 2.86 -9.51 -13.92
N LEU A 103 4.04 -9.96 -13.47
CA LEU A 103 4.94 -9.18 -12.62
C LEU A 103 6.10 -8.63 -13.45
N SER A 104 6.44 -7.37 -13.23
CA SER A 104 7.65 -6.77 -13.77
C SER A 104 8.89 -7.54 -13.29
N PRO A 105 9.86 -7.82 -14.16
CA PRO A 105 11.07 -8.55 -13.80
C PRO A 105 12.01 -7.76 -12.88
N LYS A 106 11.77 -6.45 -12.70
CA LYS A 106 12.59 -5.57 -11.88
C LYS A 106 11.90 -5.34 -10.54
N GLY A 107 12.52 -5.84 -9.48
CA GLY A 107 12.06 -5.64 -8.10
C GLY A 107 12.88 -4.58 -7.38
N VAL A 108 12.27 -3.97 -6.36
CA VAL A 108 12.94 -3.08 -5.42
C VAL A 108 13.15 -3.83 -4.11
N ALA A 109 14.39 -3.92 -3.64
CA ALA A 109 14.71 -4.56 -2.38
C ALA A 109 14.08 -3.80 -1.20
N ALA A 110 13.55 -4.56 -0.23
CA ALA A 110 12.82 -4.01 0.89
C ALA A 110 13.03 -4.82 2.18
N THR A 111 12.63 -4.24 3.30
CA THR A 111 12.63 -4.91 4.61
C THR A 111 11.41 -4.49 5.42
N GLN A 112 11.04 -5.30 6.40
CA GLN A 112 9.89 -5.08 7.29
C GLN A 112 10.31 -5.43 8.72
N GLY A 113 9.57 -4.91 9.72
CA GLY A 113 9.85 -5.20 11.12
C GLY A 113 8.99 -4.41 12.10
N ILE A 114 9.27 -4.62 13.39
CA ILE A 114 8.82 -3.75 14.46
C ILE A 114 10.00 -2.86 14.86
N CYS A 115 9.75 -1.56 14.91
CA CYS A 115 10.72 -0.54 15.25
C CYS A 115 10.27 0.28 16.46
N THR A 116 11.23 1.04 16.98
CA THR A 116 11.06 2.00 18.06
C THR A 116 12.08 3.12 17.88
N THR A 117 11.99 4.19 18.65
CA THR A 117 13.04 5.23 18.67
C THR A 117 14.24 4.76 19.50
N ARG A 118 15.44 5.26 19.20
CA ARG A 118 16.63 5.05 20.05
C ARG A 118 16.36 5.43 21.51
N GLU A 119 15.65 6.53 21.70
CA GLU A 119 15.31 7.03 23.04
C GLU A 119 14.46 6.03 23.84
N THR A 120 13.49 5.37 23.19
CA THR A 120 12.70 4.30 23.82
C THR A 120 13.57 3.12 24.24
N VAL A 121 14.56 2.74 23.42
CA VAL A 121 15.54 1.70 23.76
C VAL A 121 16.34 2.12 25.00
N ASP A 122 16.86 3.34 25.00
CA ASP A 122 17.82 3.78 26.01
C ASP A 122 17.15 4.06 27.37
N LYS A 123 15.94 4.63 27.38
CA LYS A 123 15.19 4.93 28.61
C LYS A 123 14.38 3.75 29.15
N HIS A 124 13.77 2.96 28.28
CA HIS A 124 12.79 1.93 28.67
C HIS A 124 13.27 0.49 28.41
N GLY A 125 14.38 0.32 27.70
CA GLY A 125 14.97 -1.00 27.47
C GLY A 125 14.10 -1.91 26.61
N ILE A 126 13.26 -1.34 25.73
CA ILE A 126 12.47 -2.06 24.73
C ILE A 126 13.34 -2.17 23.48
N LYS A 127 14.03 -3.30 23.30
CA LYS A 127 14.99 -3.49 22.21
C LYS A 127 14.87 -4.83 21.51
N ASP A 128 14.16 -5.78 22.11
CA ASP A 128 13.88 -7.10 21.57
C ASP A 128 12.36 -7.31 21.49
N ILE A 129 11.87 -8.02 20.47
CA ILE A 129 10.43 -8.28 20.31
C ILE A 129 9.84 -9.01 21.53
N SER A 130 10.64 -9.81 22.25
CA SER A 130 10.21 -10.48 23.47
C SER A 130 9.99 -9.52 24.64
N ASP A 131 10.56 -8.31 24.61
CA ASP A 131 10.31 -7.27 25.61
C ASP A 131 8.84 -6.82 25.61
N LEU A 132 8.17 -6.95 24.46
CA LEU A 132 6.75 -6.63 24.31
C LEU A 132 5.85 -7.62 25.07
N ASN A 133 6.38 -8.73 25.58
CA ASN A 133 5.65 -9.66 26.43
C ASN A 133 5.71 -9.32 27.94
N ASP A 134 6.50 -8.31 28.37
CA ASP A 134 6.54 -7.86 29.77
C ASP A 134 5.59 -6.68 29.98
N PRO A 135 4.46 -6.84 30.70
CA PRO A 135 3.51 -5.76 30.96
C PRO A 135 4.13 -4.53 31.62
N ARG A 136 5.23 -4.69 32.38
CA ARG A 136 5.91 -3.56 33.01
C ARG A 136 6.73 -2.73 32.02
N LYS A 137 7.19 -3.36 30.94
CA LYS A 137 7.83 -2.66 29.82
C LYS A 137 6.78 -2.04 28.93
N THR A 138 5.69 -2.74 28.64
CA THR A 138 4.67 -2.22 27.72
C THR A 138 3.76 -1.16 28.35
N SER A 139 3.63 -1.09 29.68
CA SER A 139 2.83 -0.05 30.35
C SER A 139 3.32 1.37 30.09
N VAL A 140 4.58 1.56 29.68
CA VAL A 140 5.08 2.89 29.33
C VAL A 140 4.56 3.36 27.96
N LEU A 141 4.07 2.44 27.14
CA LEU A 141 3.49 2.71 25.83
C LEU A 141 1.98 3.02 25.93
N ASP A 142 1.41 3.11 27.13
CA ASP A 142 -0.01 3.40 27.37
C ASP A 142 -0.26 4.91 27.21
N THR A 143 -0.87 5.27 26.08
CA THR A 143 -1.11 6.66 25.68
C THR A 143 -2.50 7.16 26.05
N ASP A 144 -3.46 6.28 26.31
CA ASP A 144 -4.85 6.64 26.64
C ASP A 144 -5.22 6.42 28.12
N GLY A 145 -4.33 5.79 28.90
CA GLY A 145 -4.46 5.55 30.33
C GLY A 145 -5.37 4.37 30.67
N ASP A 146 -5.71 3.50 29.70
CA ASP A 146 -6.54 2.32 29.92
C ASP A 146 -5.79 1.14 30.59
N GLY A 147 -4.47 1.29 30.77
CA GLY A 147 -3.59 0.31 31.41
C GLY A 147 -2.95 -0.67 30.43
N GLN A 148 -3.15 -0.53 29.12
CA GLN A 148 -2.54 -1.36 28.08
C GLN A 148 -1.77 -0.51 27.07
N GLY A 149 -0.48 -0.80 26.90
CA GLY A 149 0.34 -0.08 25.92
C GLY A 149 -0.09 -0.30 24.48
N GLU A 150 0.19 0.66 23.60
CA GLU A 150 -0.15 0.59 22.19
C GLU A 150 1.04 0.34 21.26
N ILE A 151 0.78 -0.39 20.17
CA ILE A 151 1.71 -0.54 19.04
C ILE A 151 0.93 -0.34 17.74
N TRP A 152 1.40 0.54 16.87
CA TRP A 152 0.87 0.63 15.52
C TRP A 152 1.38 -0.51 14.64
N ILE A 153 0.48 -1.22 13.95
CA ILE A 153 0.83 -2.38 13.11
C ILE A 153 0.52 -2.18 11.61
N GLY A 154 0.19 -0.95 11.21
CA GLY A 154 -0.12 -0.60 9.82
C GLY A 154 -1.57 -0.15 9.60
N ALA A 155 -1.93 0.08 8.34
CA ALA A 155 -3.29 0.45 7.95
C ALA A 155 -4.15 -0.79 7.64
N GLU A 156 -5.48 -0.66 7.84
CA GLU A 156 -6.44 -1.77 7.76
C GLU A 156 -6.37 -2.56 6.43
N THR A 157 -6.10 -1.89 5.32
CA THR A 157 -6.07 -2.48 3.97
C THR A 157 -4.74 -3.16 3.62
N TRP A 158 -3.73 -3.10 4.50
CA TRP A 158 -2.41 -3.64 4.23
C TRP A 158 -2.34 -5.15 4.51
N SER A 159 -1.66 -5.88 3.61
CA SER A 159 -1.34 -7.28 3.86
C SER A 159 -0.40 -7.45 5.04
N SER A 160 0.55 -6.52 5.22
CA SER A 160 1.50 -6.54 6.34
C SER A 160 0.81 -6.42 7.70
N THR A 161 -0.23 -5.61 7.84
CA THR A 161 -1.01 -5.48 9.08
C THR A 161 -1.65 -6.81 9.49
N THR A 162 -2.18 -7.55 8.54
CA THR A 162 -2.72 -8.89 8.81
C THR A 162 -1.64 -9.88 9.22
N ILE A 163 -0.46 -9.83 8.59
CA ILE A 163 0.67 -10.67 8.95
C ILE A 163 1.21 -10.28 10.33
N GLU A 164 1.28 -8.99 10.67
CA GLU A 164 1.75 -8.56 11.99
C GLU A 164 0.78 -8.97 13.09
N ARG A 165 -0.55 -9.03 12.85
CA ARG A 165 -1.49 -9.68 13.79
C ARG A 165 -1.13 -11.15 14.05
N ILE A 166 -0.76 -11.90 13.01
CA ILE A 166 -0.30 -13.29 13.17
C ILE A 166 0.99 -13.33 13.99
N ARG A 167 1.95 -12.43 13.70
CA ARG A 167 3.22 -12.34 14.43
C ARG A 167 2.99 -11.98 15.89
N ALA A 168 2.11 -11.03 16.19
CA ALA A 168 1.71 -10.64 17.53
C ALA A 168 1.16 -11.81 18.35
N GLU A 169 0.26 -12.60 17.77
CA GLU A 169 -0.24 -13.81 18.40
C GLU A 169 0.85 -14.88 18.58
N SER A 170 1.72 -15.04 17.57
CA SER A 170 2.78 -16.05 17.57
C SER A 170 3.87 -15.75 18.60
N TYR A 171 4.26 -14.49 18.73
CA TYR A 171 5.21 -14.00 19.72
C TYR A 171 4.59 -13.83 21.11
N GLY A 172 3.26 -13.68 21.17
CA GLY A 172 2.47 -13.55 22.40
C GLY A 172 2.19 -12.12 22.85
N TYR A 173 2.75 -11.11 22.18
CA TYR A 173 2.67 -9.72 22.62
C TYR A 173 1.28 -9.10 22.37
N SER A 174 0.41 -9.74 21.58
CA SER A 174 -1.01 -9.34 21.47
C SER A 174 -1.77 -9.41 22.81
N LYS A 175 -1.20 -10.07 23.83
CA LYS A 175 -1.79 -10.18 25.17
C LYS A 175 -1.43 -9.01 26.09
N THR A 176 -0.41 -8.24 25.73
CA THR A 176 0.23 -7.23 26.59
C THR A 176 0.21 -5.84 25.97
N VAL A 177 -0.07 -5.74 24.68
CA VAL A 177 -0.30 -4.49 23.97
C VAL A 177 -1.55 -4.54 23.10
N LYS A 178 -2.12 -3.37 22.88
CA LYS A 178 -3.19 -3.11 21.93
C LYS A 178 -2.58 -2.83 20.55
N LEU A 179 -3.05 -3.56 19.55
CA LEU A 179 -2.58 -3.41 18.18
C LEU A 179 -3.42 -2.34 17.48
N LEU A 180 -2.82 -1.19 17.21
CA LEU A 180 -3.48 -0.08 16.54
C LEU A 180 -3.40 -0.25 15.02
N GLU A 181 -4.56 -0.08 14.37
CA GLU A 181 -4.71 -0.08 12.92
C GLU A 181 -5.28 1.27 12.50
N MET A 182 -4.44 2.08 11.88
CA MET A 182 -4.78 3.45 11.46
C MET A 182 -3.98 3.85 10.23
N PRO A 183 -4.42 4.85 9.47
CA PRO A 183 -3.66 5.36 8.32
C PRO A 183 -2.23 5.72 8.71
N GLU A 184 -1.29 5.44 7.80
CA GLU A 184 0.15 5.66 8.02
C GLU A 184 0.47 7.11 8.38
N GLU A 185 -0.16 8.09 7.73
CA GLU A 185 0.04 9.51 8.04
C GLU A 185 -0.22 9.82 9.53
N VAL A 186 -1.26 9.21 10.12
CA VAL A 186 -1.60 9.40 11.53
C VAL A 186 -0.55 8.75 12.43
N ALA A 187 -0.09 7.56 12.07
CA ALA A 187 0.94 6.85 12.82
C ALA A 187 2.30 7.55 12.74
N MET A 188 2.70 8.05 11.57
CA MET A 188 3.95 8.78 11.40
C MET A 188 3.92 10.11 12.14
N ALA A 189 2.78 10.80 12.21
CA ALA A 189 2.62 11.97 13.08
C ALA A 189 2.82 11.63 14.57
N ALA A 190 2.39 10.44 15.02
CA ALA A 190 2.65 9.98 16.38
C ALA A 190 4.14 9.66 16.60
N VAL A 191 4.84 9.09 15.60
CA VAL A 191 6.30 8.89 15.64
C VAL A 191 7.04 10.23 15.71
N ASP A 192 6.66 11.21 14.90
CA ASP A 192 7.22 12.57 14.93
C ASP A 192 7.04 13.21 16.31
N ALA A 193 5.84 13.11 16.88
CA ALA A 193 5.55 13.64 18.20
C ALA A 193 6.39 12.95 19.28
N ALA A 194 6.41 11.61 19.30
CA ALA A 194 7.18 10.82 20.25
C ALA A 194 8.67 11.13 20.17
N ALA A 195 9.22 11.25 18.97
CA ALA A 195 10.61 11.65 18.75
C ALA A 195 10.91 13.07 19.23
N ALA A 196 9.96 14.01 19.10
CA ALA A 196 10.13 15.39 19.54
C ALA A 196 10.00 15.58 21.06
N THR A 197 9.26 14.71 21.75
CA THR A 197 8.98 14.82 23.18
C THR A 197 9.66 13.74 24.03
N ASP A 198 10.52 12.91 23.42
CA ASP A 198 11.15 11.74 24.04
C ASP A 198 10.14 10.75 24.67
N GLU A 199 8.91 10.69 24.15
CA GLU A 199 7.91 9.74 24.62
C GLU A 199 8.15 8.36 23.98
N PRO A 200 7.91 7.26 24.71
CA PRO A 200 8.16 5.92 24.22
C PRO A 200 7.16 5.54 23.12
N ILE A 201 7.65 4.92 22.05
CA ILE A 201 6.79 4.45 20.95
C ILE A 201 7.34 3.16 20.32
N VAL A 202 6.44 2.25 19.96
CA VAL A 202 6.76 1.06 19.17
C VAL A 202 5.78 0.97 18.00
N PHE A 203 6.27 0.65 16.82
CA PHE A 203 5.47 0.69 15.60
C PHE A 203 6.03 -0.25 14.52
N TYR A 204 5.16 -0.74 13.64
CA TYR A 204 5.55 -1.43 12.43
C TYR A 204 6.32 -0.48 11.50
N CYS A 205 7.43 -0.96 10.95
CA CYS A 205 8.28 -0.20 10.04
C CYS A 205 8.64 -1.05 8.83
N TYR A 206 8.82 -0.39 7.69
CA TYR A 206 9.30 -0.98 6.46
C TYR A 206 10.29 -0.05 5.79
N SER A 207 11.23 -0.60 5.04
CA SER A 207 12.21 0.15 4.25
C SER A 207 12.17 -0.35 2.81
N PRO A 208 12.35 0.49 1.79
CA PRO A 208 12.66 1.95 1.83
C PRO A 208 11.51 2.83 2.37
N HIS A 209 11.83 3.80 3.24
CA HIS A 209 10.86 4.72 3.84
C HIS A 209 11.54 5.95 4.48
N HIS A 210 10.86 7.11 4.50
CA HIS A 210 11.42 8.38 4.97
C HIS A 210 11.71 8.43 6.48
N VAL A 211 11.00 7.63 7.28
CA VAL A 211 11.13 7.64 8.75
C VAL A 211 12.57 7.40 9.24
N PHE A 212 13.36 6.62 8.49
CA PHE A 212 14.76 6.33 8.83
C PHE A 212 15.72 7.48 8.53
N ASP A 213 15.33 8.42 7.67
CA ASP A 213 16.11 9.63 7.39
C ASP A 213 15.75 10.77 8.36
N LEU A 214 14.54 10.74 8.92
CA LEU A 214 14.06 11.75 9.87
C LEU A 214 14.47 11.48 11.32
N HIS A 215 14.40 10.21 11.73
CA HIS A 215 14.50 9.84 13.14
C HIS A 215 15.54 8.73 13.35
N ASP A 216 16.18 8.69 14.52
CA ASP A 216 17.01 7.54 14.93
C ASP A 216 16.10 6.37 15.32
N ILE A 217 15.69 5.62 14.31
CA ILE A 217 14.83 4.45 14.43
C ILE A 217 15.66 3.19 14.61
N VAL A 218 15.28 2.40 15.60
CA VAL A 218 15.87 1.10 15.92
C VAL A 218 14.86 0.01 15.64
N ARG A 219 15.22 -0.94 14.77
CA ARG A 219 14.43 -2.17 14.63
C ARG A 219 14.69 -3.06 15.85
N LEU A 220 13.62 -3.57 16.47
CA LEU A 220 13.73 -4.52 17.56
C LEU A 220 14.45 -5.79 17.09
N THR A 221 15.31 -6.34 17.95
CA THR A 221 15.90 -7.66 17.71
C THR A 221 14.85 -8.74 17.87
N GLU A 222 15.04 -9.84 17.14
CA GLU A 222 14.15 -10.98 17.17
C GLU A 222 14.85 -12.21 16.58
N PRO A 223 14.31 -13.43 16.77
CA PRO A 223 14.84 -14.62 16.11
C PRO A 223 14.93 -14.43 14.60
N GLU A 224 16.06 -14.83 13.99
CA GLU A 224 16.25 -14.76 12.54
C GLU A 224 15.13 -15.50 11.79
N HIS A 225 14.90 -15.07 10.56
CA HIS A 225 13.90 -15.68 9.70
C HIS A 225 14.18 -17.18 9.49
N ASP A 226 13.13 -17.98 9.59
CA ASP A 226 13.16 -19.43 9.41
C ASP A 226 11.87 -19.84 8.68
N ASP A 227 12.00 -20.24 7.41
CA ASP A 227 10.88 -20.67 6.57
C ASP A 227 10.03 -21.76 7.23
N ALA A 228 10.65 -22.65 8.03
CA ALA A 228 9.92 -23.72 8.73
C ALA A 228 9.03 -23.19 9.87
N LYS A 229 9.29 -21.97 10.35
CA LYS A 229 8.52 -21.26 11.37
C LYS A 229 7.68 -20.12 10.79
N TRP A 230 7.70 -19.93 9.47
CA TRP A 230 6.92 -18.90 8.77
C TRP A 230 5.76 -19.54 8.02
N LYS A 231 4.58 -19.50 8.64
CA LYS A 231 3.34 -20.03 8.05
C LYS A 231 2.27 -18.96 8.10
N ILE A 232 1.96 -18.39 6.94
CA ILE A 232 0.93 -17.36 6.79
C ILE A 232 -0.25 -17.94 6.02
N VAL A 233 -1.43 -17.86 6.62
CA VAL A 233 -2.72 -18.06 5.95
C VAL A 233 -3.43 -16.72 5.99
N LEU A 234 -3.75 -16.16 4.83
CA LEU A 234 -4.47 -14.88 4.77
C LEU A 234 -5.97 -15.09 4.98
N PRO A 235 -6.69 -14.08 5.51
CA PRO A 235 -8.16 -14.11 5.60
C PRO A 235 -8.85 -14.36 4.27
N SER A 236 -8.25 -13.93 3.14
CA SER A 236 -8.75 -14.21 1.80
C SER A 236 -8.71 -15.68 1.40
N ASP A 237 -7.86 -16.48 2.07
CA ASP A 237 -7.65 -17.89 1.78
C ASP A 237 -8.46 -18.78 2.74
N ASP A 238 -8.56 -18.38 4.01
CA ASP A 238 -9.38 -19.05 5.03
C ASP A 238 -9.95 -18.06 6.06
N PRO A 239 -11.11 -17.43 5.77
CA PRO A 239 -11.68 -16.39 6.63
C PRO A 239 -11.92 -16.81 8.08
N ALA A 240 -12.20 -18.10 8.32
CA ALA A 240 -12.51 -18.61 9.67
C ALA A 240 -11.27 -19.16 10.38
N GLY A 241 -10.29 -19.68 9.64
CA GLY A 241 -9.14 -20.39 10.19
C GLY A 241 -7.82 -19.62 10.14
N TRP A 242 -7.73 -18.49 9.41
CA TRP A 242 -6.48 -17.81 9.07
C TRP A 242 -5.54 -17.64 10.26
N LEU A 243 -6.02 -17.08 11.37
CA LEU A 243 -5.18 -16.80 12.54
C LEU A 243 -4.72 -18.09 13.22
N SER A 244 -5.66 -18.99 13.54
CA SER A 244 -5.37 -20.26 14.21
C SER A 244 -4.51 -21.24 13.41
N LYS A 245 -4.48 -21.10 12.08
CA LYS A 245 -3.68 -21.93 11.17
C LYS A 245 -2.35 -21.30 10.80
N SER A 246 -2.11 -20.06 11.21
CA SER A 246 -0.87 -19.32 10.97
C SER A 246 0.06 -19.36 12.18
N SER A 247 1.35 -19.16 11.93
CA SER A 247 2.39 -19.05 12.94
C SER A 247 3.61 -18.34 12.34
N ALA A 248 4.14 -17.31 13.01
CA ALA A 248 5.28 -16.54 12.52
C ALA A 248 6.07 -15.87 13.67
N ALA A 249 6.57 -16.67 14.62
CA ALA A 249 7.42 -16.21 15.73
C ALA A 249 8.90 -16.07 15.32
N VAL A 250 9.14 -15.45 14.16
CA VAL A 250 10.47 -15.17 13.59
C VAL A 250 10.45 -13.84 12.84
N ALA A 251 11.64 -13.33 12.52
CA ALA A 251 11.81 -12.13 11.72
C ALA A 251 11.10 -12.22 10.37
N TRP A 252 10.73 -11.05 9.86
CA TRP A 252 10.26 -10.93 8.49
C TRP A 252 11.30 -11.49 7.51
N PRO A 253 10.86 -12.21 6.46
CA PRO A 253 11.74 -12.61 5.38
C PRO A 253 12.32 -11.38 4.64
N PRO A 254 13.47 -11.54 3.96
CA PRO A 254 13.92 -10.56 2.98
C PRO A 254 12.77 -10.21 2.03
N SER A 255 12.49 -8.93 1.89
CA SER A 255 11.31 -8.46 1.16
C SER A 255 11.74 -7.77 -0.13
N GLN A 256 10.82 -7.70 -1.07
CA GLN A 256 10.95 -6.88 -2.27
C GLN A 256 9.56 -6.52 -2.77
N PHE A 257 9.46 -5.52 -3.63
CA PHE A 257 8.22 -5.28 -4.34
C PHE A 257 8.43 -5.11 -5.84
N HIS A 258 7.39 -5.46 -6.59
CA HIS A 258 7.36 -5.41 -8.05
C HIS A 258 6.13 -4.65 -8.52
N ILE A 259 6.21 -4.06 -9.71
CA ILE A 259 5.01 -3.60 -10.42
C ILE A 259 4.30 -4.84 -10.99
N ALA A 260 2.98 -4.88 -10.91
CA ALA A 260 2.16 -5.87 -11.60
C ALA A 260 1.23 -5.21 -12.61
N PHE A 261 0.88 -5.93 -13.66
CA PHE A 261 -0.09 -5.47 -14.65
C PHE A 261 -0.93 -6.63 -15.18
N ALA A 262 -2.14 -6.32 -15.65
CA ALA A 262 -3.03 -7.36 -16.15
C ALA A 262 -2.50 -7.92 -17.48
N THR A 263 -2.59 -9.24 -17.67
CA THR A 263 -2.25 -9.89 -18.95
C THR A 263 -3.06 -9.27 -20.10
N LYS A 264 -4.32 -8.92 -19.85
CA LYS A 264 -5.17 -8.21 -20.83
C LYS A 264 -4.61 -6.84 -21.23
N THR A 265 -3.97 -6.12 -20.30
CA THR A 265 -3.27 -4.87 -20.61
C THR A 265 -2.07 -5.12 -21.50
N ALA A 266 -1.30 -6.20 -21.26
CA ALA A 266 -0.19 -6.57 -22.12
C ALA A 266 -0.62 -6.96 -23.53
N GLU A 267 -1.74 -7.69 -23.66
CA GLU A 267 -2.34 -8.04 -24.96
C GLU A 267 -2.85 -6.81 -25.72
N ARG A 268 -3.55 -5.90 -25.02
CA ARG A 268 -4.18 -4.71 -25.61
C ARG A 268 -3.18 -3.58 -25.89
N LEU A 269 -2.19 -3.40 -25.01
CA LEU A 269 -1.25 -2.28 -24.97
C LEU A 269 0.19 -2.81 -24.75
N PRO A 270 0.79 -3.54 -25.70
CA PRO A 270 2.11 -4.15 -25.50
C PRO A 270 3.24 -3.14 -25.23
N LYS A 271 3.11 -1.90 -25.73
CA LYS A 271 4.06 -0.82 -25.40
C LYS A 271 3.97 -0.38 -23.94
N VAL A 272 2.79 -0.43 -23.34
CA VAL A 272 2.60 -0.16 -21.91
C VAL A 272 3.22 -1.28 -21.09
N ALA A 273 3.00 -2.55 -21.44
CA ALA A 273 3.64 -3.66 -20.75
C ALA A 273 5.18 -3.60 -20.84
N SER A 274 5.74 -3.23 -22.00
CA SER A 274 7.19 -2.95 -22.13
C SER A 274 7.63 -1.83 -21.19
N PHE A 275 6.90 -0.70 -21.20
CA PHE A 275 7.15 0.42 -20.30
C PHE A 275 7.19 0.00 -18.83
N LEU A 276 6.15 -0.69 -18.36
CA LEU A 276 6.02 -1.14 -16.97
C LEU A 276 7.11 -2.15 -16.58
N SER A 277 7.46 -3.07 -17.48
CA SER A 277 8.52 -4.06 -17.27
C SER A 277 9.92 -3.45 -17.20
N ASN A 278 10.10 -2.27 -17.80
CA ASN A 278 11.37 -1.56 -17.81
C ASN A 278 11.56 -0.62 -16.63
N ILE A 279 10.52 -0.31 -15.85
CA ILE A 279 10.62 0.56 -14.67
C ILE A 279 11.61 -0.04 -13.67
N ASP A 280 12.58 0.76 -13.26
CA ASP A 280 13.76 0.35 -12.49
C ASP A 280 13.97 1.21 -11.24
N PHE A 281 12.90 1.52 -10.51
CA PHE A 281 13.00 2.24 -9.25
C PHE A 281 14.03 1.63 -8.31
N THR A 282 14.72 2.47 -7.54
CA THR A 282 15.71 2.04 -6.55
C THR A 282 15.21 2.30 -5.14
N PRO A 283 15.71 1.59 -4.10
CA PRO A 283 15.30 1.84 -2.72
C PRO A 283 15.49 3.30 -2.30
N LYS A 284 16.58 3.94 -2.74
CA LYS A 284 16.84 5.37 -2.47
C LYS A 284 15.72 6.26 -3.00
N GLU A 285 15.28 6.03 -4.23
CA GLU A 285 14.23 6.84 -4.84
C GLU A 285 12.89 6.65 -4.15
N ILE A 286 12.61 5.44 -3.69
CA ILE A 286 11.39 5.15 -2.95
C ILE A 286 11.39 5.87 -1.59
N THR A 287 12.53 5.94 -0.91
CA THR A 287 12.71 6.79 0.27
C THR A 287 12.49 8.28 -0.08
N GLU A 288 13.09 8.77 -1.16
CA GLU A 288 12.92 10.18 -1.62
C GLU A 288 11.46 10.51 -1.97
N MET A 289 10.74 9.58 -2.61
CA MET A 289 9.31 9.72 -2.91
C MET A 289 8.48 9.83 -1.64
N SER A 290 8.72 8.92 -0.69
CA SER A 290 8.07 8.93 0.62
C SER A 290 8.36 10.24 1.37
N TYR A 291 9.60 10.72 1.31
CA TYR A 291 10.03 11.97 1.95
C TYR A 291 9.33 13.19 1.34
N ALA A 292 9.27 13.29 0.02
CA ALA A 292 8.64 14.42 -0.67
C ALA A 292 7.15 14.54 -0.32
N LEU A 293 6.44 13.42 -0.21
CA LEU A 293 5.01 13.41 0.08
C LEU A 293 4.72 13.67 1.57
N GLU A 294 5.42 13.00 2.48
CA GLU A 294 5.10 13.08 3.92
C GLU A 294 5.79 14.23 4.65
N VAL A 295 7.03 14.54 4.27
CA VAL A 295 7.85 15.54 4.98
C VAL A 295 7.71 16.90 4.31
N GLU A 296 7.88 16.95 3.00
CA GLU A 296 7.75 18.19 2.23
C GLU A 296 6.30 18.52 1.88
N ARG A 297 5.36 17.62 2.19
CA ARG A 297 3.91 17.79 1.98
C ARG A 297 3.58 18.10 0.52
N GLN A 298 4.32 17.51 -0.42
CA GLN A 298 4.04 17.64 -1.84
C GLN A 298 2.81 16.79 -2.21
N ASP A 299 1.89 17.38 -2.99
CA ASP A 299 0.82 16.62 -3.63
C ASP A 299 1.41 15.53 -4.55
N PRO A 300 0.95 14.27 -4.48
CA PRO A 300 1.51 13.16 -5.26
C PRO A 300 1.53 13.40 -6.77
N ALA A 301 0.49 14.05 -7.30
CA ALA A 301 0.40 14.34 -8.73
C ALA A 301 1.36 15.47 -9.14
N ALA A 302 1.50 16.50 -8.30
CA ALA A 302 2.46 17.58 -8.52
C ALA A 302 3.91 17.06 -8.49
N PHE A 303 4.26 16.26 -7.47
CA PHE A 303 5.57 15.62 -7.36
C PHE A 303 5.88 14.78 -8.61
N ALA A 304 4.95 13.91 -9.02
CA ALA A 304 5.14 13.04 -10.18
C ALA A 304 5.31 13.82 -11.48
N LYS A 305 4.57 14.93 -11.70
CA LYS A 305 4.76 15.79 -12.88
C LYS A 305 6.16 16.39 -12.92
N GLN A 306 6.67 16.87 -11.78
CA GLN A 306 8.03 17.40 -11.69
C GLN A 306 9.05 16.29 -11.96
N TRP A 307 8.88 15.12 -11.35
CA TRP A 307 9.74 13.97 -11.56
C TRP A 307 9.78 13.56 -13.04
N VAL A 308 8.63 13.43 -13.70
CA VAL A 308 8.51 13.11 -15.13
C VAL A 308 9.10 14.19 -16.03
N ALA A 309 9.07 15.46 -15.61
CA ALA A 309 9.71 16.55 -16.32
C ALA A 309 11.25 16.46 -16.26
N SER A 310 11.82 16.05 -15.13
CA SER A 310 13.27 15.96 -14.95
C SER A 310 13.90 14.61 -15.36
N HIS A 311 13.12 13.56 -15.57
CA HIS A 311 13.62 12.20 -15.87
C HIS A 311 13.36 11.74 -17.31
N GLY A 312 13.45 12.65 -18.30
CA GLY A 312 13.16 12.38 -19.71
C GLY A 312 13.90 11.16 -20.29
N ASP A 313 15.22 11.11 -20.10
CA ASP A 313 16.08 10.03 -20.62
C ASP A 313 15.74 8.65 -20.04
N ARG A 314 15.30 8.63 -18.77
CA ARG A 314 14.89 7.40 -18.11
C ARG A 314 13.54 6.92 -18.64
N LEU A 315 12.60 7.83 -18.83
CA LEU A 315 11.33 7.52 -19.49
C LEU A 315 11.56 7.03 -20.93
N ASP A 316 12.52 7.60 -21.67
CA ASP A 316 12.90 7.09 -23.00
C ASP A 316 13.47 5.68 -22.95
N THR A 317 14.16 5.34 -21.86
CA THR A 317 14.65 3.97 -21.65
C THR A 317 13.52 3.01 -21.30
N TRP A 318 12.53 3.45 -20.52
CA TRP A 318 11.35 2.63 -20.21
C TRP A 318 10.50 2.39 -21.47
N SER A 319 10.35 3.38 -22.36
CA SER A 319 9.54 3.28 -23.57
C SER A 319 10.18 2.56 -24.77
N LYS A 320 11.40 2.02 -24.62
CA LYS A 320 12.05 1.18 -25.66
C LYS A 320 11.44 -0.22 -25.71
#